data_AF-A0A3B0STS4-F1
#
_entry.id   AF-A0A3B0STS4-F1
#
_cell.length_a   1.000
_cell.length_b   1.000
_cell.length_c   1.000
_cell.angle_alpha   90.00
_cell.angle_beta   90.00
_cell.angle_gamma   90.00
#
_symmetry.space_group_name_H-M   'P 1'
#
loop_
_entity.id
_entity.type
_entity.pdbx_description
1 polymer ?
#
loop_
_entity_poly.entity_id
_entity_poly.type
_entity_poly.pdbx_seq_one_letter_code
_entity_poly.pdbx_strand_id
1 'polypeptide(L)' 'DLYASGFLFGICNSLDIATAGKLGSMTAGEVLGHPGARPARPLWQVAVSSQ' A
#
# COMPACT_ATOMS: atom_id res chain seq x y z
N ASP A 1 3.34 -1.45 9.40
CA ASP A 1 2.41 -0.30 9.30
C ASP A 1 1.89 -0.09 7.90
N LEU A 2 2.72 0.29 6.93
CA LEU A 2 2.24 0.55 5.56
C LEU A 2 1.62 -0.67 4.87
N TYR A 3 2.18 -1.87 5.07
CA TYR A 3 1.55 -3.11 4.60
C TYR A 3 0.10 -3.24 5.08
N ALA A 4 -0.11 -3.03 6.39
CA ALA A 4 -1.44 -3.12 6.99
C ALA A 4 -2.36 -2.02 6.44
N SER A 5 -1.86 -0.80 6.25
CA SER A 5 -2.61 0.29 5.62
C SER A 5 -3.08 -0.08 4.21
N GLY A 6 -2.21 -0.63 3.36
CA GLY A 6 -2.56 -1.06 2.00
C GLY A 6 -3.51 -2.25 1.98
N PHE A 7 -3.30 -3.24 2.86
CA PHE A 7 -4.16 -4.41 2.97
C PHE A 7 -5.57 -4.04 3.44
N LEU A 8 -5.68 -3.29 4.55
CA LEU A 8 -6.96 -2.85 5.09
C LEU A 8 -7.70 -1.92 4.13
N PHE A 9 -6.99 -1.08 3.37
CA PHE A 9 -7.59 -0.31 2.29
C PHE A 9 -8.28 -1.23 1.27
N GLY A 10 -7.63 -2.32 0.85
CA GLY A 10 -8.24 -3.28 -0.07
C GLY A 10 -9.48 -3.97 0.52
N ILE A 11 -9.40 -4.40 1.78
CA ILE A 11 -10.53 -5.03 2.48
C ILE A 11 -11.72 -4.07 2.62
N CYS A 12 -11.48 -2.80 3.00
CA CYS A 12 -12.52 -1.79 3.12
C CYS A 12 -13.19 -1.43 1.78
N ASN A 13 -12.53 -1.70 0.65
CA ASN A 13 -13.06 -1.50 -0.70
C ASN A 13 -13.61 -2.80 -1.32
N SER A 14 -13.85 -3.83 -0.52
CA SER A 14 -14.39 -5.13 -0.96
C SER A 14 -13.54 -5.83 -2.02
N LEU A 15 -12.23 -5.56 -2.04
CA LEU A 15 -11.29 -6.27 -2.91
C LEU A 15 -11.03 -7.68 -2.37
N ASP A 16 -10.67 -8.60 -3.26
CA ASP A 16 -10.27 -9.95 -2.85
C ASP A 16 -8.95 -9.95 -2.07
N ILE A 17 -8.71 -11.00 -1.30
CA ILE A 17 -7.54 -11.13 -0.42
C ILE A 17 -6.22 -11.04 -1.20
N ALA A 18 -6.16 -11.56 -2.43
CA ALA A 18 -4.93 -11.49 -3.22
C ALA A 18 -4.65 -10.06 -3.67
N THR A 19 -5.69 -9.31 -4.09
CA THR A 19 -5.57 -7.90 -4.45
C THR A 19 -5.25 -7.02 -3.24
N ALA A 20 -5.90 -7.24 -2.09
CA ALA A 20 -5.56 -6.57 -0.83
C ALA A 20 -4.11 -6.84 -0.41
N GLY A 21 -3.65 -8.09 -0.56
CA GLY A 21 -2.26 -8.49 -0.30
C GLY A 21 -1.26 -7.76 -1.21
N LYS A 22 -1.57 -7.62 -2.50
CA LYS A 22 -0.75 -6.84 -3.45
C LYS A 22 -0.65 -5.37 -3.04
N LEU A 23 -1.77 -4.75 -2.65
CA LEU A 23 -1.79 -3.35 -2.19
C LEU A 23 -0.94 -3.15 -0.93
N GLY A 24 -1.01 -4.09 0.01
CA GLY A 24 -0.13 -4.11 1.18
C GLY A 24 1.35 -4.19 0.80
N SER A 25 1.72 -5.10 -0.10
CA SER A 25 3.12 -5.23 -0.55
C SER A 25 3.64 -3.98 -1.27
N MET A 26 2.82 -3.34 -2.11
CA MET A 26 3.20 -2.11 -2.81
C MET A 26 3.44 -0.94 -1.86
N THR A 27 2.52 -0.73 -0.91
CA THR A 27 2.64 0.34 0.10
C THR A 27 3.81 0.09 1.07
N ALA A 28 4.12 -1.18 1.39
CA ALA A 28 5.30 -1.53 2.17
C ALA A 28 6.62 -1.30 1.41
N GLY A 29 6.64 -1.48 0.09
CA GLY A 29 7.83 -1.25 -0.72
C GLY A 29 8.23 0.23 -0.83
N GLU A 30 7.27 1.15 -0.69
CA GLU A 30 7.54 2.59 -0.83
C GLU A 30 8.53 3.11 0.22
N VAL A 31 8.38 2.69 1.47
CA VAL A 31 9.23 3.17 2.59
C VAL A 31 10.66 2.64 2.53
N LEU A 32 10.95 1.67 1.65
CA LEU A 32 12.31 1.20 1.40
C LEU A 32 13.11 2.19 0.53
N GLY A 33 12.43 3.09 -0.21
CA GLY A 33 13.05 4.02 -1.14
C GLY A 33 13.49 5.36 -0.53
N HIS A 34 13.16 5.63 0.73
CA HIS A 34 13.52 6.87 1.41
C HIS A 34 13.74 6.66 2.92
N PRO A 35 14.69 7.36 3.54
CA PRO A 35 14.84 7.30 4.99
C PRO A 35 13.61 7.89 5.71
N GLY A 36 13.07 7.16 6.67
CA GLY A 36 11.96 7.58 7.52
C GLY A 36 10.67 6.78 7.32
N ALA A 37 9.90 6.60 8.40
CA ALA A 37 8.70 5.76 8.42
C ALA A 37 7.46 6.37 7.73
N ARG A 38 7.54 7.65 7.33
CA ARG A 38 6.42 8.37 6.71
C ARG A 38 6.57 8.31 5.20
N PRO A 39 5.56 7.80 4.48
CA PRO A 39 5.61 7.70 3.03
C PRO A 39 5.86 9.08 2.39
N ALA A 40 6.75 9.13 1.40
CA ALA A 40 7.13 10.35 0.70
C ALA A 40 5.99 10.86 -0.20
N ARG A 41 5.08 9.97 -0.62
CA ARG A 41 3.91 10.28 -1.43
C ARG A 41 2.63 9.81 -0.73
N PRO A 42 1.45 10.35 -1.08
CA PRO A 42 0.20 9.82 -0.56
C PRO A 42 0.04 8.33 -0.92
N LEU A 43 -0.31 7.50 0.06
CA LEU A 43 -0.38 6.04 -0.11
C LEU A 43 -1.33 5.59 -1.24
N TRP A 44 -2.40 6.34 -1.49
CA TRP A 44 -3.32 6.07 -2.60
C TRP A 44 -2.64 6.20 -3.97
N GLN A 45 -1.66 7.10 -4.12
CA GLN A 45 -0.89 7.20 -5.37
C GLN A 45 -0.05 5.96 -5.59
N VAL A 46 0.60 5.45 -4.54
CA VAL A 46 1.42 4.23 -4.60
C VAL A 46 0.56 3.01 -4.96
N ALA A 47 -0.65 2.93 -4.40
CA ALA A 47 -1.58 1.84 -4.65
C ALA A 47 -2.13 1.80 -6.09
N VAL A 48 -2.28 2.95 -6.75
CA VAL A 48 -2.92 3.07 -8.08
C VAL A 48 -1.91 3.15 -9.23
N SER A 49 -0.65 3.55 -8.97
CA SER A 49 0.35 3.79 -10.01
C SER A 49 1.01 2.53 -10.62
N SER A 50 0.42 1.34 -10.43
CA SER A 50 0.89 0.07 -11.02
C SER A 50 -0.16 -0.67 -11.85
N GLN A 51 -1.20 0.04 -12.31
CA GLN A 51 -2.09 -0.43 -13.39
C GLN A 51 -1.58 0.01 -14.74
#